data_AF-A0A537GCW2-F1
#
_entry.id   AF-A0A537GCW2-F1
#
_cell.length_a   1.000
_cell.length_b   1.000
_cell.length_c   1.000
_cell.angle_alpha   90.00
_cell.angle_beta   90.00
_cell.angle_gamma   90.00
#
_symmetry.space_group_name_H-M   'P 1'
#
loop_
_entity.id
_entity.type
_entity.pdbx_description
1 polymer ?
#
loop_
_entity_poly.entity_id
_entity_poly.type
_entity_poly.pdbx_seq_one_letter_code
_entity_poly.pdbx_strand_id
1 'polypeptide(L)'
;MHYSRRYIRRRHGEPEDPLGAGSSRCYRAILSIVFMNQTPKIACLPNGPYYLLNDMTAAPVPNLRRANGEPCATVRGVALCRCGGSRNKPFCDGTHSLIGFKDQRSGNATPNRRESYAGKRITIHDNRSICSHAGFCTDRLKSVFRMRAEPWIDAD
;
A
#
# COMPACT_ATOMS: atom_id res chain seq x y z
N MET A 1 3.23 -50.93 -32.81
CA MET A 1 4.41 -51.40 -32.05
C MET A 1 4.09 -51.31 -30.56
N HIS A 2 3.78 -52.45 -29.95
CA HIS A 2 3.56 -52.62 -28.51
C HIS A 2 4.76 -53.35 -27.90
N TYR A 3 5.29 -52.88 -26.77
CA TYR A 3 5.82 -53.72 -25.68
C TYR A 3 6.15 -52.83 -24.46
N SER A 4 5.42 -52.82 -23.36
CA SER A 4 5.33 -53.75 -22.20
C SER A 4 6.37 -53.50 -21.07
N ARG A 5 5.84 -53.49 -19.84
CA ARG A 5 6.41 -53.13 -18.53
C ARG A 5 7.55 -54.05 -18.08
N ARG A 6 8.47 -53.54 -17.24
CA ARG A 6 8.95 -54.24 -16.03
C ARG A 6 9.18 -53.29 -14.84
N TYR A 7 8.52 -53.65 -13.74
CA TYR A 7 8.70 -53.14 -12.37
C TYR A 7 9.94 -53.81 -11.74
N ILE A 8 10.72 -53.07 -10.92
CA ILE A 8 11.47 -53.65 -9.80
C ILE A 8 11.18 -52.84 -8.54
N ARG A 9 10.63 -53.51 -7.53
CA ARG A 9 10.41 -53.03 -6.16
C ARG A 9 11.29 -53.86 -5.23
N ARG A 10 11.92 -53.22 -4.24
CA ARG A 10 12.30 -53.66 -2.86
C ARG A 10 13.58 -52.88 -2.46
N ARG A 11 13.82 -52.51 -1.18
CA ARG A 11 13.28 -52.97 0.11
C ARG A 11 13.56 -51.90 1.18
N HIS A 12 12.71 -51.81 2.21
CA HIS A 12 13.06 -51.17 3.50
C HIS A 12 14.13 -52.01 4.23
N GLY A 13 15.06 -51.33 4.91
CA GLY A 13 16.04 -51.90 5.84
C GLY A 13 17.27 -51.00 5.97
N GLU A 14 17.27 -50.10 6.97
CA GLU A 14 18.43 -49.29 7.44
C GLU A 14 19.58 -50.19 7.94
N PRO A 15 20.82 -49.66 8.02
CA PRO A 15 21.41 -49.49 9.35
C PRO A 15 22.03 -48.10 9.58
N GLU A 16 21.95 -47.70 10.85
CA GLU A 16 22.44 -46.47 11.49
C GLU A 16 23.96 -46.23 11.29
N ASP A 17 24.36 -44.96 11.14
CA ASP A 17 25.64 -44.44 11.63
C ASP A 17 25.40 -43.09 12.35
N PRO A 18 25.68 -43.01 13.68
CA PRO A 18 25.42 -41.85 14.50
C PRO A 18 26.57 -40.82 14.38
N LEU A 19 26.22 -39.57 14.07
CA LEU A 19 27.13 -38.41 14.11
C LEU A 19 28.32 -38.46 13.13
N GLY A 20 28.02 -38.45 11.82
CA GLY A 20 28.98 -38.09 10.77
C GLY A 20 28.84 -36.61 10.36
N ALA A 21 29.71 -35.75 10.87
CA ALA A 21 29.74 -34.32 10.59
C ALA A 21 29.88 -33.99 9.08
N GLY A 22 29.10 -33.01 8.60
CA GLY A 22 29.50 -32.19 7.45
C GLY A 22 28.54 -32.13 6.26
N SER A 23 27.42 -31.40 6.39
CA SER A 23 26.78 -30.75 5.22
C SER A 23 25.80 -29.63 5.61
N SER A 24 26.06 -28.89 6.68
CA SER A 24 25.16 -27.85 7.22
C SER A 24 25.44 -26.42 6.72
N ARG A 25 25.95 -26.27 5.48
CA ARG A 25 26.15 -24.93 4.88
C ARG A 25 25.29 -24.66 3.65
N CYS A 26 24.98 -25.68 2.84
CA CYS A 26 24.21 -25.47 1.61
C CYS A 26 22.70 -25.39 1.86
N TYR A 27 22.16 -26.18 2.80
CA TYR A 27 20.72 -26.17 3.12
C TYR A 27 20.27 -24.88 3.83
N ARG A 28 21.14 -24.23 4.61
CA ARG A 28 20.83 -22.94 5.25
C ARG A 28 20.75 -21.77 4.28
N ALA A 29 21.52 -21.80 3.19
CA ALA A 29 21.52 -20.74 2.19
C ALA A 29 20.25 -20.74 1.33
N ILE A 30 19.71 -21.93 1.00
CA ILE A 30 18.49 -22.05 0.18
C ILE A 30 17.24 -21.61 0.97
N LEU A 31 17.16 -21.90 2.28
CA LEU A 31 16.05 -21.41 3.12
C LEU A 31 16.05 -19.88 3.29
N SER A 32 17.22 -19.23 3.29
CA SER A 32 17.32 -17.77 3.43
C SER A 32 16.85 -17.01 2.19
N ILE A 33 16.93 -17.62 1.00
CA ILE A 33 16.57 -16.96 -0.27
C ILE A 33 15.06 -17.08 -0.55
N VAL A 34 14.42 -18.14 -0.05
CA VAL A 34 12.98 -18.40 -0.30
C VAL A 34 12.05 -17.53 0.57
N PHE A 35 12.53 -16.95 1.69
CA PHE A 35 11.69 -16.19 2.63
C PHE A 35 11.77 -14.66 2.54
N MET A 36 12.59 -14.07 1.66
CA MET A 36 12.74 -12.60 1.57
C MET A 36 11.99 -11.91 0.43
N ASN A 37 11.18 -12.64 -0.35
CA ASN A 37 10.58 -12.12 -1.58
C ASN A 37 9.04 -12.02 -1.55
N GLN A 38 8.45 -11.68 -0.41
CA GLN A 38 7.05 -11.28 -0.42
C GLN A 38 6.97 -9.81 -0.83
N THR A 39 6.38 -9.53 -1.99
CA THR A 39 6.10 -8.16 -2.42
C THR A 39 5.18 -7.51 -1.37
N PRO A 40 5.57 -6.36 -0.78
CA PRO A 40 4.73 -5.69 0.20
C PRO A 40 3.39 -5.32 -0.43
N LYS A 41 2.29 -5.64 0.24
CA LYS A 41 0.93 -5.33 -0.20
C LYS A 41 0.29 -4.34 0.75
N ILE A 42 -0.48 -3.40 0.21
CA ILE A 42 -1.32 -2.50 1.01
C ILE A 42 -2.75 -2.98 0.85
N ALA A 43 -3.37 -3.41 1.95
CA ALA A 43 -4.78 -3.78 2.00
C ALA A 43 -5.61 -2.61 2.53
N CYS A 44 -6.74 -2.32 1.87
CA CYS A 44 -7.75 -1.40 2.38
C CYS A 44 -8.72 -2.19 3.25
N LEU A 45 -8.63 -2.09 4.58
CA LEU A 45 -9.56 -2.81 5.44
C LEU A 45 -10.95 -2.15 5.37
N PRO A 46 -12.05 -2.94 5.26
CA PRO A 46 -13.41 -2.41 5.23
C PRO A 46 -13.66 -1.47 6.40
N ASN A 47 -14.15 -0.25 6.13
CA ASN A 47 -14.41 0.77 7.15
C ASN A 47 -13.21 1.07 8.08
N GLY A 48 -12.00 0.74 7.64
CA GLY A 48 -10.81 0.67 8.49
C GLY A 48 -9.56 1.27 7.85
N PRO A 49 -8.39 1.06 8.47
CA PRO A 49 -7.14 1.63 8.01
C PRO A 49 -6.62 0.98 6.72
N TYR A 50 -5.58 1.58 6.13
CA TYR A 50 -4.71 0.84 5.22
C TYR A 50 -3.77 -0.04 6.05
N TYR A 51 -3.64 -1.31 5.68
CA TYR A 51 -2.80 -2.26 6.38
C TYR A 51 -1.67 -2.73 5.45
N LEU A 52 -0.41 -2.53 5.88
CA LEU A 52 0.76 -3.02 5.15
C LEU A 52 1.01 -4.48 5.53
N LEU A 53 0.81 -5.34 4.56
CA LEU A 53 1.14 -6.77 4.60
C LEU A 53 2.54 -6.95 4.02
N ASN A 54 3.51 -7.27 4.86
CA ASN A 54 4.88 -7.57 4.44
C ASN A 54 5.17 -9.07 4.63
N ASP A 55 4.81 -9.58 5.80
CA ASP A 55 4.85 -10.98 6.20
C ASP A 55 3.61 -11.32 7.05
N MET A 56 3.30 -12.61 7.19
CA MET A 56 2.24 -13.08 8.11
C MET A 56 2.61 -12.89 9.59
N THR A 57 3.89 -12.60 9.86
CA THR A 57 4.43 -12.22 11.17
C THR A 57 4.48 -10.71 11.31
N ALA A 58 4.25 -10.18 12.50
CA ALA A 58 4.33 -8.74 12.71
C ALA A 58 5.80 -8.30 12.84
N ALA A 59 6.43 -7.88 11.73
CA ALA A 59 7.80 -7.38 11.72
C ALA A 59 7.88 -5.84 11.65
N PRO A 60 8.97 -5.25 12.17
CA PRO A 60 9.45 -3.93 11.78
C PRO A 60 9.43 -3.68 10.27
N VAL A 61 8.87 -2.56 9.83
CA VAL A 61 8.98 -2.13 8.43
C VAL A 61 10.22 -1.23 8.28
N PRO A 62 11.28 -1.68 7.60
CA PRO A 62 12.48 -0.87 7.42
C PRO A 62 12.17 0.34 6.53
N ASN A 63 12.87 1.45 6.77
CA ASN A 63 12.79 2.67 5.96
C ASN A 63 11.40 3.32 5.86
N LEU A 64 10.47 3.05 6.78
CA LEU A 64 9.22 3.81 6.85
C LEU A 64 9.53 5.26 7.27
N ARG A 65 9.20 6.21 6.40
CA ARG A 65 9.45 7.65 6.59
C ARG A 65 8.20 8.48 6.36
N ARG A 66 8.13 9.62 7.02
CA ARG A 66 7.15 10.67 6.77
C ARG A 66 7.48 11.42 5.47
N ALA A 67 6.54 12.21 4.97
CA ALA A 67 6.73 12.99 3.74
C ALA A 67 7.89 14.00 3.83
N ASN A 68 8.23 14.46 5.05
CA ASN A 68 9.38 15.33 5.31
C ASN A 68 10.71 14.58 5.49
N GLY A 69 10.73 13.25 5.31
CA GLY A 69 11.94 12.43 5.44
C GLY A 69 12.19 11.84 6.83
N GLU A 70 11.48 12.33 7.86
CA GLU A 70 11.63 11.87 9.24
C GLU A 70 11.27 10.39 9.38
N PRO A 71 12.06 9.58 10.10
CA PRO A 71 11.76 8.18 10.31
C PRO A 71 10.48 8.01 11.13
N CYS A 72 9.66 7.06 10.72
CA CYS A 72 8.55 6.58 11.53
C CYS A 72 9.08 5.57 12.56
N ALA A 73 8.47 5.55 13.75
CA ALA A 73 8.78 4.55 14.77
C ALA A 73 8.57 3.13 14.21
N THR A 74 9.40 2.20 14.67
CA THR A 74 9.43 0.80 14.23
C THR A 74 8.21 0.03 14.76
N VAL A 75 7.06 0.22 14.11
CA VAL A 75 5.83 -0.50 14.45
C VAL A 75 5.87 -1.91 13.87
N ARG A 76 5.47 -2.89 14.68
CA ARG A 76 5.25 -4.28 14.24
C ARG A 76 3.91 -4.34 13.51
N GLY A 77 3.94 -4.49 12.19
CA GLY A 77 2.75 -4.29 11.34
C GLY A 77 2.35 -2.80 11.26
N VAL A 78 2.00 -2.31 10.07
CA VAL A 78 1.69 -0.89 9.84
C VAL A 78 0.23 -0.72 9.46
N ALA A 79 -0.55 -0.12 10.36
CA ALA A 79 -1.90 0.36 10.08
C ALA A 79 -1.89 1.88 9.90
N LEU A 80 -2.16 2.37 8.69
CA LEU A 80 -2.22 3.81 8.38
C LEU A 80 -3.66 4.32 8.43
N CYS A 81 -3.83 5.49 9.04
CA CYS A 81 -5.12 6.16 9.16
C CYS A 81 -5.68 6.48 7.77
N ARG A 82 -6.90 5.99 7.52
CA ARG A 82 -7.67 6.30 6.32
C ARG A 82 -8.88 7.21 6.59
N CYS A 83 -9.37 7.23 7.83
CA CYS A 83 -10.57 7.96 8.21
C CYS A 83 -10.35 9.46 8.49
N GLY A 84 -9.09 9.93 8.55
CA GLY A 84 -8.76 11.32 8.91
C GLY A 84 -8.87 11.66 10.40
N GLY A 85 -9.49 10.81 11.23
CA GLY A 85 -9.77 11.09 12.64
C GLY A 85 -8.63 10.79 13.64
N SER A 86 -7.63 9.98 13.27
CA SER A 86 -6.59 9.54 14.22
C SER A 86 -5.83 10.69 14.87
N ARG A 87 -5.54 10.60 16.16
CA ARG A 87 -4.66 11.52 16.91
C ARG A 87 -3.19 11.12 16.81
N ASN A 88 -2.89 9.92 16.32
CA ASN A 88 -1.54 9.38 16.16
C ASN A 88 -1.11 9.31 14.68
N LYS A 89 -1.37 10.35 13.89
CA LYS A 89 -1.09 10.32 12.44
C LYS A 89 0.42 10.14 12.15
N PRO A 90 0.77 9.33 11.12
CA PRO A 90 -0.10 8.77 10.09
C PRO A 90 -0.77 7.44 10.47
N PHE A 91 -0.57 6.95 11.69
CA PHE A 91 -1.04 5.63 12.11
C PHE A 91 -2.50 5.63 12.53
N CYS A 92 -3.13 4.47 12.43
CA CYS A 92 -4.45 4.21 12.99
C CYS A 92 -4.37 4.03 14.51
N ASP A 93 -5.29 4.66 15.24
CA ASP A 93 -5.44 4.55 16.70
C ASP A 93 -6.82 4.00 17.11
N GLY A 94 -7.57 3.44 16.16
CA GLY A 94 -8.93 2.94 16.38
C GLY A 94 -10.05 3.98 16.24
N THR A 95 -9.73 5.27 16.07
CA THR A 95 -10.75 6.34 15.96
C THR A 95 -11.78 6.10 14.85
N HIS A 96 -11.41 5.39 13.77
CA HIS A 96 -12.32 5.06 12.68
C HIS A 96 -13.59 4.32 13.14
N SER A 97 -13.48 3.42 14.13
CA SER A 97 -14.63 2.70 14.68
C SER A 97 -15.53 3.64 15.49
N LEU A 98 -14.94 4.56 16.25
CA LEU A 98 -15.66 5.51 17.11
C LEU A 98 -16.47 6.52 16.30
N ILE A 99 -15.91 7.01 15.19
CA ILE A 99 -16.58 8.00 14.32
C ILE A 99 -17.48 7.36 13.26
N GLY A 100 -17.61 6.03 13.26
CA GLY A 100 -18.41 5.29 12.29
C GLY A 100 -17.94 5.52 10.84
N PHE A 101 -16.62 5.55 10.61
CA PHE A 101 -16.06 5.74 9.28
C PHE A 101 -16.61 4.67 8.32
N LYS A 102 -17.16 5.09 7.19
CA LYS A 102 -17.62 4.22 6.11
C LYS A 102 -16.79 4.50 4.87
N ASP A 103 -16.28 3.44 4.26
CA ASP A 103 -15.48 3.57 3.03
C ASP A 103 -16.30 3.54 1.74
N GLN A 104 -17.57 3.19 1.86
CA GLN A 104 -18.53 3.35 0.79
C GLN A 104 -18.65 4.83 0.41
N ARG A 105 -18.60 5.10 -0.89
CA ARG A 105 -18.79 6.44 -1.44
C ARG A 105 -20.23 6.89 -1.16
N SER A 106 -20.45 7.73 -0.16
CA SER A 106 -21.75 8.34 0.12
C SER A 106 -22.12 9.37 -0.96
N GLY A 107 -23.35 9.32 -1.45
CA GLY A 107 -23.82 9.79 -2.77
C GLY A 107 -23.85 11.30 -3.10
N ASN A 108 -23.07 12.16 -2.44
CA ASN A 108 -22.94 13.57 -2.85
C ASN A 108 -21.68 13.78 -3.70
N ALA A 109 -21.45 12.90 -4.66
CA ALA A 109 -20.30 13.00 -5.54
C ALA A 109 -20.52 14.13 -6.54
N THR A 110 -19.57 15.08 -6.60
CA THR A 110 -19.50 16.02 -7.72
C THR A 110 -19.52 15.23 -9.03
N PRO A 111 -20.34 15.63 -10.03
CA PRO A 111 -20.40 14.93 -11.30
C PRO A 111 -19.01 14.83 -11.93
N ASN A 112 -18.72 13.67 -12.53
CA ASN A 112 -17.50 13.51 -13.31
C ASN A 112 -17.60 14.30 -14.61
N ARG A 113 -17.26 15.59 -14.50
CA ARG A 113 -17.35 16.58 -15.57
C ARG A 113 -16.04 17.33 -15.63
N ARG A 114 -15.51 17.44 -16.85
CA ARG A 114 -14.40 18.33 -17.16
C ARG A 114 -14.96 19.70 -17.55
N GLU A 115 -14.53 20.74 -16.86
CA GLU A 115 -14.75 22.13 -17.19
C GLU A 115 -13.46 22.71 -17.79
N SER A 116 -13.57 23.58 -18.77
CA SER A 116 -12.43 24.13 -19.51
C SER A 116 -12.45 25.65 -19.44
N TYR A 117 -11.33 26.23 -19.04
CA TYR A 117 -11.11 27.67 -18.93
C TYR A 117 -10.06 28.05 -19.96
N ALA A 118 -10.50 28.63 -21.07
CA ALA A 118 -9.62 29.06 -22.16
C ALA A 118 -9.00 30.42 -21.82
N GLY A 119 -7.67 30.46 -21.74
CA GLY A 119 -6.88 31.70 -21.74
C GLY A 119 -6.27 31.95 -23.13
N LYS A 120 -5.50 33.03 -23.24
CA LYS A 120 -4.84 33.47 -24.48
C LYS A 120 -3.81 32.48 -25.00
N ARG A 121 -3.16 31.73 -24.10
CA ARG A 121 -2.04 30.83 -24.42
C ARG A 121 -2.25 29.39 -23.99
N ILE A 122 -3.06 29.18 -22.95
CA ILE A 122 -3.28 27.88 -22.34
C ILE A 122 -4.77 27.68 -22.07
N THR A 123 -5.21 26.43 -22.06
CA THR A 123 -6.53 26.05 -21.56
C THR A 123 -6.35 25.22 -20.31
N ILE A 124 -7.01 25.62 -19.22
CA ILE A 124 -6.99 24.90 -17.96
C ILE A 124 -8.23 23.99 -17.90
N HIS A 125 -8.02 22.72 -17.60
CA HIS A 125 -9.11 21.76 -17.41
C HIS A 125 -9.27 21.42 -15.93
N ASP A 126 -10.45 21.70 -15.38
CA ASP A 126 -10.82 21.30 -14.01
C ASP A 126 -11.79 20.12 -14.05
N ASN A 127 -11.62 19.19 -13.12
CA ASN A 127 -12.58 18.13 -12.87
C ASN A 127 -12.62 17.86 -11.37
N ARG A 128 -13.60 18.48 -10.72
CA ARG A 128 -13.78 18.40 -9.27
C ARG A 128 -14.05 17.00 -8.75
N SER A 129 -14.59 16.09 -9.58
CA SER A 129 -14.87 14.71 -9.15
C SER A 129 -13.62 13.85 -8.95
N ILE A 130 -12.50 14.21 -9.59
CA ILE A 130 -11.21 13.51 -9.47
C ILE A 130 -10.18 14.32 -8.68
N CYS A 131 -10.56 15.50 -8.18
CA CYS A 131 -9.68 16.34 -7.39
C CYS A 131 -9.38 15.68 -6.04
N SER A 132 -8.09 15.49 -5.74
CA SER A 132 -7.64 14.95 -4.44
C SER A 132 -7.76 15.94 -3.28
N HIS A 133 -8.12 17.20 -3.57
CA HIS A 133 -8.20 18.29 -2.61
C HIS A 133 -6.90 18.50 -1.79
N ALA A 134 -5.74 18.21 -2.40
CA ALA A 134 -4.44 18.41 -1.77
C ALA A 134 -4.04 19.89 -1.60
N GLY A 135 -4.77 20.84 -2.20
CA GLY A 135 -4.56 22.29 -2.02
C GLY A 135 -3.43 22.91 -2.83
N PHE A 136 -2.58 22.12 -3.52
CA PHE A 136 -1.42 22.67 -4.23
C PHE A 136 -1.75 23.75 -5.28
N CYS A 137 -2.86 23.59 -6.01
CA CYS A 137 -3.30 24.57 -7.01
C CYS A 137 -3.63 25.92 -6.36
N THR A 138 -4.43 25.92 -5.30
CA THR A 138 -4.84 27.13 -4.58
C THR A 138 -3.71 27.73 -3.74
N ASP A 139 -2.78 26.91 -3.27
CA ASP A 139 -1.70 27.38 -2.39
C ASP A 139 -0.53 27.96 -3.18
N ARG A 140 -0.17 27.33 -4.30
CA ARG A 140 1.04 27.66 -5.09
C ARG A 140 0.77 28.53 -6.31
N LEU A 141 -0.47 28.57 -6.80
CA LEU A 141 -0.86 29.27 -8.03
C LEU A 141 -2.07 30.19 -7.79
N LYS A 142 -1.97 31.05 -6.77
CA LYS A 142 -3.06 31.94 -6.33
C LYS A 142 -3.55 32.93 -7.39
N SER A 143 -2.72 33.29 -8.37
CA SER A 143 -3.13 34.14 -9.50
C SER A 143 -4.11 33.42 -10.43
N VAL A 144 -3.94 32.09 -10.57
CA VAL A 144 -4.72 31.20 -11.42
C VAL A 144 -5.94 30.67 -10.67
N PHE A 145 -5.76 30.10 -9.47
CA PHE A 145 -6.82 29.45 -8.70
C PHE A 145 -7.27 30.34 -7.53
N ARG A 146 -8.36 31.07 -7.74
CA ARG A 146 -8.88 32.11 -6.85
C ARG A 146 -9.94 31.54 -5.92
N MET A 147 -9.62 31.44 -4.63
CA MET A 147 -10.59 31.02 -3.63
C MET A 147 -11.65 32.10 -3.41
N ARG A 148 -12.92 31.70 -3.37
CA ARG A 148 -14.08 32.58 -3.11
C ARG A 148 -14.29 33.70 -4.14
N ALA A 149 -13.82 33.51 -5.38
CA ALA A 149 -14.08 34.40 -6.50
C ALA A 149 -14.59 33.58 -7.69
N GLU A 150 -15.40 34.19 -8.55
CA GLU A 150 -15.91 33.58 -9.78
C GLU A 150 -15.54 34.47 -11.00
N PRO A 151 -14.94 33.93 -12.07
CA PRO A 151 -14.52 32.53 -12.21
C PRO A 151 -13.38 32.17 -11.24
N TRP A 152 -13.46 30.99 -10.62
CA TRP A 152 -12.46 30.54 -9.65
C TRP A 152 -11.12 30.17 -10.30
N ILE A 153 -11.10 29.96 -11.63
CA ILE A 153 -9.90 29.81 -12.44
C ILE A 153 -9.76 31.01 -13.37
N ASP A 154 -8.60 31.66 -13.31
CA ASP A 154 -8.11 32.56 -14.34
C ASP A 154 -7.00 31.86 -15.13
N ALA A 155 -7.19 31.73 -16.45
CA ALA A 155 -6.25 31.07 -17.35
C ALA A 155 -5.25 32.05 -18.00
N ASP A 156 -5.33 33.34 -17.68
CA ASP A 156 -4.46 34.42 -18.19
C ASP A 156 -3.44 34.96 -17.16
#